data_AF-A0A1H6VW17-F1
#
_entry.id   AF-A0A1H6VW17-F1
#
_cell.length_a   1.000
_cell.length_b   1.000
_cell.length_c   1.000
_cell.angle_alpha   90.00
_cell.angle_beta   90.00
_cell.angle_gamma   90.00
#
_symmetry.space_group_name_H-M   'P 1'
#
loop_
_entity.id
_entity.type
_entity.pdbx_description
1 polymer ?
#
loop_
_entity_poly.entity_id
_entity_poly.type
_entity_poly.pdbx_seq_one_letter_code
_entity_poly.pdbx_strand_id
1 'polypeptide(L)'
;MSAVLSTFDESALPPELQDLLNSADGAAFEQALDALVRQREQHLFRALGLLARDLHGAVSRLGNDLAQEGVPGRVADVRKHLNDVLEMSSQAAHRSIDFAERMSPEADALAQSAEQVLASAAPCDPVADLARQAGSFAGACREGLNDMVMAQSWQDLSGQRIKKVVNFIESVESSLLELVRLTGALSGREPPPVVEKISGQDEADRLLSEFGF
;
A
#
# COMPACT_ATOMS: atom_id res chain seq x y z
N MET A 1 -23.42 -1.30 -54.85
CA MET A 1 -22.53 -2.10 -53.98
C MET A 1 -23.36 -2.62 -52.83
N SER A 2 -23.82 -3.88 -52.95
CA SER A 2 -24.65 -4.55 -51.95
C SER A 2 -23.79 -4.82 -50.72
N ALA A 3 -24.07 -4.14 -49.61
CA ALA A 3 -23.45 -4.46 -48.33
C ALA A 3 -24.03 -5.81 -47.88
N VAL A 4 -23.18 -6.84 -47.88
CA VAL A 4 -23.43 -8.09 -47.18
C VAL A 4 -23.39 -7.73 -45.69
N LEU A 5 -24.55 -7.39 -45.13
CA LEU A 5 -24.81 -7.54 -43.71
C LEU A 5 -24.73 -9.03 -43.44
N SER A 6 -23.59 -9.47 -42.92
CA SER A 6 -23.44 -10.79 -42.32
C SER A 6 -24.65 -11.02 -41.42
N THR A 7 -25.40 -12.09 -41.69
CA THR A 7 -26.59 -12.51 -40.97
C THR A 7 -26.27 -12.57 -39.48
N PHE A 8 -26.62 -11.51 -38.75
CA PHE A 8 -26.79 -11.60 -37.31
C PHE A 8 -27.89 -12.64 -37.10
N ASP A 9 -27.58 -13.70 -36.35
CA ASP A 9 -28.59 -14.67 -35.97
C ASP A 9 -29.52 -14.00 -34.95
N GLU A 10 -30.57 -13.34 -35.45
CA GLU A 10 -31.55 -12.62 -34.63
C GLU A 10 -32.15 -13.53 -33.56
N SER A 11 -32.23 -14.84 -33.81
CA SER A 11 -32.77 -15.84 -32.88
C SER A 11 -31.93 -16.01 -31.59
N ALA A 12 -30.67 -15.56 -31.60
CA ALA A 12 -29.78 -15.61 -30.45
C ALA A 12 -29.90 -14.37 -29.52
N LEU A 13 -30.65 -13.35 -29.93
CA LEU A 13 -30.87 -12.15 -29.13
C LEU A 13 -31.97 -12.36 -28.08
N PRO A 14 -31.89 -11.69 -26.91
CA PRO A 14 -33.01 -11.63 -25.97
C PRO A 14 -34.29 -11.15 -26.66
N PRO A 15 -35.47 -11.70 -26.30
CA PRO A 15 -36.74 -11.39 -26.97
C PRO A 15 -37.08 -9.88 -26.94
N GLU A 16 -36.69 -9.19 -25.87
CA GLU A 16 -36.84 -7.73 -25.74
C GLU A 16 -36.08 -6.95 -26.83
N LEU A 17 -34.89 -7.42 -27.22
CA LEU A 17 -34.08 -6.82 -28.29
C LEU A 17 -34.58 -7.21 -29.69
N GLN A 18 -35.16 -8.40 -29.84
CA GLN A 18 -35.81 -8.83 -31.08
C GLN A 18 -37.07 -8.00 -31.36
N ASP A 19 -37.90 -7.76 -30.34
CA ASP A 19 -39.12 -6.94 -30.46
C ASP A 19 -38.78 -5.48 -30.78
N LEU A 20 -37.70 -4.97 -30.18
CA LEU A 20 -37.11 -3.66 -30.48
C LEU A 20 -36.68 -3.54 -31.94
N LEU A 21 -35.83 -4.46 -32.43
CA LEU A 21 -35.29 -4.46 -33.80
C LEU A 21 -36.38 -4.59 -34.87
N ASN A 22 -37.47 -5.28 -34.55
CA ASN A 22 -38.62 -5.44 -35.44
C ASN A 22 -39.65 -4.29 -35.36
N SER A 23 -39.43 -3.30 -34.50
CA SER A 23 -40.34 -2.16 -34.38
C SER A 23 -40.24 -1.23 -35.60
N ALA A 24 -41.39 -0.84 -36.15
CA ALA A 24 -41.47 0.07 -37.31
C ALA A 24 -41.37 1.57 -36.91
N ASP A 25 -41.33 1.85 -35.61
CA ASP A 25 -41.27 3.20 -35.05
C ASP A 25 -39.87 3.47 -34.47
N GLY A 26 -39.08 4.23 -35.22
CA GLY A 26 -37.72 4.57 -34.84
C GLY A 26 -37.63 5.36 -33.52
N ALA A 27 -38.64 6.14 -33.15
CA ALA A 27 -38.61 6.88 -31.88
C ALA A 27 -38.85 5.95 -30.68
N ALA A 28 -39.75 4.96 -30.84
CA ALA A 28 -39.96 3.92 -29.84
C ALA A 28 -38.73 3.01 -29.71
N PHE A 29 -38.05 2.71 -30.81
CA PHE A 29 -36.78 1.97 -30.81
C PHE A 29 -35.71 2.68 -29.97
N GLU A 30 -35.45 3.95 -30.25
CA GLU A 30 -34.45 4.75 -29.53
C GLU A 30 -34.77 4.83 -28.03
N GLN A 31 -36.05 5.04 -27.66
CA GLN A 31 -36.46 5.08 -26.25
C GLN A 31 -36.22 3.76 -25.52
N ALA A 32 -36.56 2.63 -26.14
CA ALA A 32 -36.40 1.33 -25.50
C ALA A 32 -34.92 0.87 -25.50
N LEU A 33 -34.11 1.26 -26.49
CA LEU A 33 -32.67 1.10 -26.46
C LEU A 33 -32.03 1.91 -25.32
N ASP A 34 -32.41 3.19 -25.17
CA ASP A 34 -31.97 4.05 -24.07
C ASP A 34 -32.35 3.46 -22.70
N ALA A 35 -33.55 2.90 -22.57
CA ALA A 35 -34.00 2.26 -21.34
C ALA A 35 -33.15 1.03 -20.98
N LEU A 36 -32.84 0.17 -21.96
CA LEU A 36 -31.98 -1.00 -21.77
C LEU A 36 -30.54 -0.60 -21.39
N VAL A 37 -29.98 0.40 -22.06
CA VAL A 37 -28.64 0.93 -21.75
C VAL A 37 -28.62 1.48 -20.33
N ARG A 38 -29.58 2.32 -19.95
CA ARG A 38 -29.69 2.88 -18.60
C ARG A 38 -29.84 1.80 -17.52
N GLN A 39 -30.64 0.77 -17.76
CA GLN A 39 -30.80 -0.33 -16.79
C GLN A 39 -29.50 -1.11 -16.60
N ARG A 40 -28.76 -1.36 -17.69
CA ARG A 40 -27.46 -2.03 -17.63
C ARG A 40 -26.41 -1.18 -16.91
N GLU A 41 -26.38 0.12 -17.19
CA GLU A 41 -25.51 1.09 -16.51
C GLU A 41 -25.79 1.14 -15.00
N GLN A 42 -27.06 1.15 -14.59
CA GLN A 42 -27.45 1.11 -13.17
C GLN A 42 -27.00 -0.17 -12.46
N HIS A 43 -27.07 -1.32 -13.12
CA HIS A 43 -26.61 -2.58 -12.54
C HIS A 43 -25.08 -2.58 -12.38
N LEU A 44 -24.34 -2.11 -13.38
CA LEU A 44 -22.89 -1.95 -13.31
C LEU A 44 -22.49 -0.94 -12.22
N PHE A 45 -23.22 0.17 -12.09
CA PHE A 45 -23.04 1.16 -11.03
C PHE A 45 -23.14 0.53 -9.64
N ARG A 46 -24.18 -0.27 -9.39
CA ARG A 46 -24.38 -0.91 -8.10
C ARG A 46 -23.28 -1.93 -7.80
N ALA A 47 -22.92 -2.75 -8.78
CA ALA A 47 -21.86 -3.74 -8.62
C ALA A 47 -20.51 -3.07 -8.31
N LEU A 48 -20.24 -1.93 -8.94
CA LEU A 48 -19.01 -1.21 -8.73
C LEU A 48 -18.94 -0.44 -7.40
N GLY A 49 -20.05 0.18 -6.99
CA GLY A 49 -20.15 0.83 -5.67
C GLY A 49 -19.94 -0.18 -4.53
N LEU A 50 -20.47 -1.39 -4.68
CA LEU A 50 -20.23 -2.50 -3.74
C LEU A 50 -18.74 -2.89 -3.71
N LEU A 51 -18.10 -3.05 -4.87
CA LEU A 51 -16.68 -3.40 -4.95
C LEU A 51 -15.78 -2.31 -4.34
N ALA A 52 -16.12 -1.04 -4.59
CA ALA A 52 -15.45 0.11 -4.01
C ALA A 52 -15.54 0.09 -2.48
N ARG A 53 -16.74 -0.15 -1.95
CA ARG A 53 -17.00 -0.23 -0.52
C ARG A 53 -16.33 -1.43 0.14
N ASP A 54 -16.33 -2.60 -0.50
CA ASP A 54 -15.69 -3.81 0.03
C ASP A 54 -14.17 -3.62 0.17
N LEU A 55 -13.56 -3.01 -0.84
CA LEU A 55 -12.15 -2.71 -0.89
C LEU A 55 -11.76 -1.63 0.14
N HIS A 56 -12.54 -0.54 0.20
CA HIS A 56 -12.39 0.48 1.23
C HIS A 56 -12.52 -0.11 2.64
N GLY A 57 -13.50 -0.99 2.85
CA GLY A 57 -13.69 -1.70 4.10
C GLY A 57 -12.51 -2.61 4.45
N ALA A 58 -11.89 -3.27 3.47
CA ALA A 58 -10.70 -4.08 3.68
C ALA A 58 -9.48 -3.23 4.06
N VAL A 59 -9.25 -2.09 3.38
CA VAL A 59 -8.18 -1.14 3.72
C VAL A 59 -8.40 -0.55 5.11
N SER A 60 -9.62 -0.15 5.43
CA SER A 60 -9.98 0.41 6.74
C SER A 60 -9.80 -0.59 7.88
N ARG A 61 -10.19 -1.87 7.68
CA ARG A 61 -9.93 -2.94 8.67
C ARG A 61 -8.43 -3.13 8.89
N LEU A 62 -7.63 -3.19 7.83
CA LEU A 62 -6.17 -3.28 7.92
C LEU A 62 -5.58 -2.11 8.73
N GLY A 63 -6.04 -0.88 8.48
CA GLY A 63 -5.62 0.28 9.25
C GLY A 63 -5.97 0.19 10.73
N ASN A 64 -7.17 -0.29 11.04
CA ASN A 64 -7.61 -0.47 12.43
C ASN A 64 -6.81 -1.55 13.15
N ASP A 65 -6.51 -2.67 12.49
CA ASP A 65 -5.69 -3.74 13.06
C ASP A 65 -4.28 -3.21 13.41
N LEU A 66 -3.68 -2.42 12.53
CA LEU A 66 -2.39 -1.76 12.80
C LEU A 66 -2.47 -0.75 13.95
N ALA A 67 -3.56 0.01 14.05
CA ALA A 67 -3.74 1.00 15.11
C ALA A 67 -3.92 0.39 16.51
N GLN A 68 -4.49 -0.82 16.61
CA GLN A 68 -4.68 -1.50 17.89
C GLN A 68 -3.36 -2.01 18.51
N GLU A 69 -2.29 -2.13 17.74
CA GLU A 69 -0.98 -2.62 18.23
C GLU A 69 -0.14 -1.56 18.97
N GLY A 70 -0.62 -0.32 19.20
CA GLY A 70 0.06 0.54 20.19
C GLY A 70 -0.13 2.05 20.16
N VAL A 71 -1.01 2.65 19.35
CA VAL A 71 -1.19 4.11 19.35
C VAL A 71 -2.67 4.50 19.37
N PRO A 72 -3.22 4.93 20.53
CA PRO A 72 -4.60 5.37 20.61
C PRO A 72 -4.76 6.78 20.04
N GLY A 73 -5.51 6.92 18.95
CA GLY A 73 -5.97 8.23 18.50
C GLY A 73 -6.24 8.32 17.00
N ARG A 74 -7.53 8.28 16.65
CA ARG A 74 -8.14 8.57 15.34
C ARG A 74 -7.76 7.58 14.23
N VAL A 75 -8.78 6.96 13.64
CA VAL A 75 -8.72 6.32 12.32
C VAL A 75 -8.27 7.39 11.33
N ALA A 76 -6.97 7.55 11.16
CA ALA A 76 -6.35 8.59 10.35
C ALA A 76 -5.55 7.87 9.27
N ASP A 77 -6.00 8.02 8.03
CA ASP A 77 -5.40 7.57 6.77
C ASP A 77 -4.41 6.40 6.92
N VAL A 78 -4.84 5.18 6.61
CA VAL A 78 -4.00 3.96 6.70
C VAL A 78 -2.65 4.15 6.01
N ARG A 79 -2.60 4.95 4.94
CA ARG A 79 -1.34 5.29 4.25
C ARG A 79 -0.45 6.14 5.13
N LYS A 80 -0.99 7.12 5.85
CA LYS A 80 -0.22 7.92 6.80
C LYS A 80 0.37 7.02 7.88
N HIS A 81 -0.43 6.11 8.45
CA HIS A 81 0.07 5.19 9.45
C HIS A 81 1.17 4.25 8.92
N LEU A 82 0.99 3.68 7.72
CA LEU A 82 2.01 2.86 7.06
C LEU A 82 3.28 3.66 6.73
N ASN A 83 3.16 4.94 6.37
CA ASN A 83 4.29 5.84 6.17
C ASN A 83 5.00 6.16 7.50
N ASP A 84 4.25 6.41 8.58
CA ASP A 84 4.81 6.66 9.91
C ASP A 84 5.60 5.43 10.39
N VAL A 85 5.07 4.21 10.21
CA VAL A 85 5.78 2.96 10.53
C VAL A 85 7.03 2.78 9.67
N LEU A 86 6.94 3.08 8.37
CA LEU A 86 8.07 3.02 7.45
C LEU A 86 9.19 3.98 7.87
N GLU A 87 8.83 5.20 8.26
CA GLU A 87 9.77 6.21 8.73
C GLU A 87 10.40 5.81 10.07
N MET A 88 9.59 5.38 11.05
CA MET A 88 10.07 4.90 12.35
C MET A 88 11.03 3.71 12.20
N SER A 89 10.69 2.75 11.34
CA SER A 89 11.53 1.59 11.04
C SER A 89 12.86 2.01 10.40
N SER A 90 12.81 2.93 9.42
CA SER A 90 14.00 3.47 8.77
C SER A 90 14.92 4.21 9.76
N GLN A 91 14.35 5.04 10.64
CA GLN A 91 15.11 5.74 11.67
C GLN A 91 15.75 4.76 12.67
N ALA A 92 15.04 3.71 13.07
CA ALA A 92 15.58 2.70 13.98
C ALA A 92 16.75 1.91 13.35
N ALA A 93 16.64 1.56 12.06
CA ALA A 93 17.71 0.91 11.32
C ALA A 93 18.95 1.82 11.21
N HIS A 94 18.77 3.08 10.82
CA HIS A 94 19.87 4.07 10.79
C HIS A 94 20.55 4.23 12.15
N ARG A 95 19.78 4.38 13.23
CA ARG A 95 20.34 4.47 14.59
C ARG A 95 21.17 3.24 14.98
N SER A 96 20.75 2.06 14.53
CA SER A 96 21.47 0.80 14.78
C SER A 96 22.78 0.74 14.01
N ILE A 97 22.79 1.22 12.77
CA ILE A 97 24.01 1.33 11.94
C ILE A 97 24.96 2.37 12.55
N ASP A 98 24.47 3.56 12.89
CA ASP A 98 25.27 4.62 13.53
C ASP A 98 25.91 4.11 14.84
N PHE A 99 25.17 3.31 15.62
CA PHE A 99 25.69 2.66 16.81
C PHE A 99 26.81 1.67 16.48
N ALA A 100 26.63 0.82 15.47
CA ALA A 100 27.66 -0.12 15.04
C ALA A 100 28.92 0.58 14.52
N GLU A 101 28.77 1.64 13.75
CA GLU A 101 29.87 2.44 13.23
C GLU A 101 30.65 3.14 14.35
N ARG A 102 29.97 3.60 15.39
CA ARG A 102 30.61 4.19 16.57
C ARG A 102 31.30 3.15 17.45
N MET A 103 30.75 1.95 17.58
CA MET A 103 31.29 0.92 18.48
C MET A 103 32.41 0.07 17.85
N SER A 104 32.43 -0.06 16.52
CA SER A 104 33.48 -0.78 15.80
C SER A 104 34.90 -0.28 16.10
N PRO A 105 35.22 1.04 16.04
CA PRO A 105 36.56 1.53 16.35
C PRO A 105 36.96 1.33 17.82
N GLU A 106 36.00 1.33 18.75
CA GLU A 106 36.26 1.04 20.17
C GLU A 106 36.65 -0.43 20.36
N ALA A 107 35.99 -1.35 19.64
CA ALA A 107 36.36 -2.75 19.62
C ALA A 107 37.73 -2.97 18.95
N ASP A 108 38.03 -2.28 17.84
CA ASP A 108 39.35 -2.31 17.20
C ASP A 108 40.44 -1.80 18.14
N ALA A 109 40.22 -0.68 18.83
CA ALA A 109 41.16 -0.11 19.79
C ALA A 109 41.42 -1.03 20.99
N LEU A 110 40.38 -1.71 21.49
CA LEU A 110 40.53 -2.70 22.56
C LEU A 110 41.33 -3.91 22.10
N ALA A 111 41.08 -4.41 20.89
CA ALA A 111 41.85 -5.51 20.31
C ALA A 111 43.34 -5.13 20.16
N GLN A 112 43.62 -3.93 19.63
CA GLN A 112 44.98 -3.45 19.47
C GLN A 112 45.70 -3.24 20.82
N SER A 113 45.00 -2.72 21.83
CA SER A 113 45.55 -2.56 23.18
C SER A 113 45.87 -3.91 23.82
N ALA A 114 44.99 -4.90 23.65
CA ALA A 114 45.23 -6.27 24.11
C ALA A 114 46.46 -6.90 23.44
N GLU A 115 46.66 -6.70 22.14
CA GLU A 115 47.85 -7.18 21.42
C GLU A 115 49.14 -6.53 21.94
N GLN A 116 49.14 -5.21 22.20
CA GLN A 116 50.29 -4.50 22.76
C GLN A 116 50.68 -5.02 24.15
N VAL A 117 49.68 -5.28 25.00
CA VAL A 117 49.90 -5.88 26.32
C VAL A 117 50.47 -7.29 26.20
N LEU A 118 49.90 -8.12 25.32
CA LEU A 118 50.42 -9.48 25.07
C LEU A 118 51.86 -9.49 24.56
N ALA A 119 52.24 -8.52 23.72
CA ALA A 119 53.60 -8.41 23.18
C ALA A 119 54.64 -8.02 24.25
N SER A 120 54.22 -7.40 25.34
CA SER A 120 55.09 -6.93 26.43
C SER A 120 55.02 -7.80 27.70
N ALA A 121 54.07 -8.72 27.77
CA ALA A 121 53.83 -9.56 28.94
C ALA A 121 54.84 -10.72 29.05
N ALA A 122 55.19 -11.07 30.29
CA ALA A 122 56.04 -12.22 30.58
C ALA A 122 55.24 -13.55 30.43
N PRO A 123 55.92 -14.69 30.23
CA PRO A 123 55.28 -15.99 30.27
C PRO A 123 54.58 -16.24 31.62
N CYS A 124 53.33 -16.71 31.61
CA CYS A 124 52.48 -16.95 32.79
C CYS A 124 52.07 -15.70 33.59
N ASP A 125 52.07 -14.52 32.97
CA ASP A 125 51.53 -13.30 33.58
C ASP A 125 49.98 -13.31 33.57
N PRO A 126 49.29 -13.15 34.71
CA PRO A 126 47.84 -12.99 34.76
C PRO A 126 47.31 -11.86 33.86
N VAL A 127 48.13 -10.83 33.60
CA VAL A 127 47.82 -9.73 32.69
C VAL A 127 47.73 -10.23 31.24
N ALA A 128 48.55 -11.20 30.84
CA ALA A 128 48.49 -11.80 29.51
C ALA A 128 47.19 -12.57 29.29
N ASP A 129 46.69 -13.27 30.31
CA ASP A 129 45.42 -14.00 30.21
C ASP A 129 44.23 -13.04 30.09
N LEU A 130 44.22 -11.94 30.85
CA LEU A 130 43.21 -10.90 30.73
C LEU A 130 43.25 -10.23 29.35
N ALA A 131 44.45 -9.91 28.85
CA ALA A 131 44.61 -9.32 27.52
C ALA A 131 44.10 -10.26 26.42
N ARG A 132 44.37 -11.58 26.51
CA ARG A 132 43.82 -12.56 25.55
C ARG A 132 42.29 -12.60 25.58
N GLN A 133 41.68 -12.56 26.77
CA GLN A 133 40.23 -12.50 26.91
C GLN A 133 39.65 -11.21 26.32
N ALA A 134 40.29 -10.07 26.61
CA ALA A 134 39.87 -8.77 26.07
C ALA A 134 39.96 -8.72 24.54
N GLY A 135 41.05 -9.22 23.95
CA GLY A 135 41.21 -9.32 22.50
C GLY A 135 40.17 -10.24 21.85
N SER A 136 39.89 -11.39 22.47
CA SER A 136 38.82 -12.30 22.00
C SER A 136 37.44 -11.65 22.07
N PHE A 137 37.14 -10.94 23.16
CA PHE A 137 35.88 -10.23 23.32
C PHE A 137 35.73 -9.11 22.29
N ALA A 138 36.79 -8.33 22.06
CA ALA A 138 36.84 -7.29 21.04
C ALA A 138 36.60 -7.86 19.63
N GLY A 139 37.22 -9.00 19.31
CA GLY A 139 36.98 -9.72 18.05
C GLY A 139 35.51 -10.12 17.87
N ALA A 140 34.92 -10.74 18.89
CA ALA A 140 33.51 -11.14 18.88
C ALA A 140 32.57 -9.93 18.75
N CYS A 141 32.88 -8.80 19.41
CA CYS A 141 32.13 -7.56 19.26
C CYS A 141 32.18 -7.04 17.81
N ARG A 142 33.35 -7.01 17.17
CA ARG A 142 33.46 -6.59 15.76
C ARG A 142 32.62 -7.44 14.82
N GLU A 143 32.68 -8.77 14.98
CA GLU A 143 31.88 -9.70 14.18
C GLU A 143 30.39 -9.46 14.39
N GLY A 144 29.94 -9.36 15.65
CA GLY A 144 28.54 -9.11 15.97
C GLY A 144 28.02 -7.76 15.47
N LEU A 145 28.85 -6.70 15.51
CA LEU A 145 28.50 -5.39 14.97
C LEU A 145 28.37 -5.42 13.44
N ASN A 146 29.29 -6.11 12.75
CA ASN A 146 29.22 -6.29 11.30
C ASN A 146 27.98 -7.09 10.88
N ASP A 147 27.68 -8.18 11.60
CA ASP A 147 26.46 -8.98 11.38
C ASP A 147 25.20 -8.13 11.59
N MET A 148 25.19 -7.25 12.60
CA MET A 148 24.09 -6.34 12.84
C MET A 148 23.88 -5.38 11.66
N VAL A 149 24.96 -4.80 11.12
CA VAL A 149 24.87 -3.91 9.93
C VAL A 149 24.35 -4.68 8.71
N MET A 150 24.85 -5.89 8.48
CA MET A 150 24.39 -6.73 7.36
C MET A 150 22.91 -7.09 7.49
N ALA A 151 22.44 -7.41 8.69
CA ALA A 151 21.04 -7.71 8.94
C ALA A 151 20.10 -6.54 8.61
N GLN A 152 20.55 -5.29 8.73
CA GLN A 152 19.75 -4.11 8.39
C GLN A 152 19.50 -3.95 6.88
N SER A 153 20.25 -4.62 6.00
CA SER A 153 19.97 -4.60 4.56
C SER A 153 18.56 -5.12 4.19
N TRP A 154 18.00 -6.01 5.02
CA TRP A 154 16.62 -6.49 4.86
C TRP A 154 15.57 -5.41 5.15
N GLN A 155 15.90 -4.40 5.96
CA GLN A 155 15.01 -3.29 6.27
C GLN A 155 14.80 -2.40 5.05
N ASP A 156 15.84 -2.09 4.27
CA ASP A 156 15.70 -1.32 3.03
C ASP A 156 14.77 -2.03 2.04
N LEU A 157 14.98 -3.33 1.83
CA LEU A 157 14.14 -4.11 0.93
C LEU A 157 12.69 -4.20 1.43
N SER A 158 12.49 -4.39 2.73
CA SER A 158 11.15 -4.44 3.34
C SER A 158 10.46 -3.08 3.23
N GLY A 159 11.19 -1.99 3.47
CA GLY A 159 10.68 -0.64 3.34
C GLY A 159 10.23 -0.30 1.92
N GLN A 160 11.01 -0.68 0.91
CA GLN A 160 10.63 -0.52 -0.50
C GLN A 160 9.38 -1.32 -0.87
N ARG A 161 9.23 -2.55 -0.35
CA ARG A 161 8.04 -3.38 -0.57
C ARG A 161 6.79 -2.76 0.05
N ILE A 162 6.89 -2.29 1.29
CA ILE A 162 5.80 -1.59 1.98
C ILE A 162 5.41 -0.33 1.20
N LYS A 163 6.38 0.46 0.73
CA LYS A 163 6.11 1.64 -0.09
C LYS A 163 5.35 1.32 -1.38
N LYS A 164 5.64 0.20 -2.03
CA LYS A 164 4.87 -0.28 -3.20
C LYS A 164 3.43 -0.63 -2.83
N VAL A 165 3.21 -1.25 -1.67
CA VAL A 165 1.86 -1.55 -1.16
C VAL A 165 1.08 -0.26 -0.88
N VAL A 166 1.71 0.73 -0.25
CA VAL A 166 1.10 2.05 0.01
C VAL A 166 0.67 2.73 -1.30
N ASN A 167 1.55 2.76 -2.30
CA ASN A 167 1.23 3.34 -3.61
C ASN A 167 0.13 2.56 -4.35
N PHE A 168 0.09 1.23 -4.20
CA PHE A 168 -0.96 0.41 -4.77
C PHE A 168 -2.32 0.74 -4.16
N ILE A 169 -2.40 0.87 -2.84
CA ILE A 169 -3.63 1.28 -2.14
C ILE A 169 -4.09 2.64 -2.63
N GLU A 170 -3.18 3.61 -2.78
CA GLU A 170 -3.50 4.94 -3.31
C GLU A 170 -4.01 4.90 -4.76
N SER A 171 -3.38 4.11 -5.64
CA SER A 171 -3.84 3.96 -7.02
C SER A 171 -5.24 3.37 -7.08
N VAL A 172 -5.49 2.36 -6.25
CA VAL A 172 -6.78 1.69 -6.16
C VAL A 172 -7.87 2.65 -5.66
N GLU A 173 -7.60 3.40 -4.60
CA GLU A 173 -8.51 4.43 -4.07
C GLU A 173 -8.82 5.51 -5.13
N SER A 174 -7.80 6.02 -5.82
CA SER A 174 -7.96 7.00 -6.89
C SER A 174 -8.84 6.47 -8.04
N SER A 175 -8.61 5.23 -8.48
CA SER A 175 -9.42 4.60 -9.52
C SER A 175 -10.88 4.41 -9.07
N LEU A 176 -11.12 4.08 -7.80
CA LEU A 176 -12.48 4.01 -7.26
C LEU A 176 -13.16 5.39 -7.23
N LEU A 177 -12.45 6.43 -6.79
CA LEU A 177 -12.96 7.82 -6.78
C LEU A 177 -13.29 8.31 -8.19
N GLU A 178 -12.41 8.07 -9.16
CA GLU A 178 -12.63 8.42 -10.55
C GLU A 178 -13.87 7.72 -11.11
N LEU A 179 -14.02 6.42 -10.83
CA LEU A 179 -15.19 5.66 -11.23
C LEU A 179 -16.48 6.20 -10.60
N VAL A 180 -16.46 6.50 -9.30
CA VAL A 180 -17.63 7.10 -8.63
C VAL A 180 -17.98 8.46 -9.26
N ARG A 181 -16.98 9.30 -9.57
CA ARG A 181 -17.18 10.60 -10.24
C ARG A 181 -17.76 10.46 -11.65
N LEU A 182 -17.18 9.59 -12.48
CA LEU A 182 -17.67 9.32 -13.84
C LEU A 182 -19.12 8.81 -13.79
N THR A 183 -19.44 7.97 -12.83
CA THR A 183 -20.78 7.37 -12.72
C THR A 183 -21.80 8.33 -12.09
N GLY A 184 -21.37 9.25 -11.22
CA GLY A 184 -22.18 10.35 -10.71
C GLY A 184 -22.62 11.32 -11.82
N ALA A 185 -21.69 11.65 -12.73
CA ALA A 185 -21.97 12.48 -13.90
C ALA A 185 -22.99 11.84 -14.86
N LEU A 186 -22.97 10.51 -15.02
CA LEU A 186 -23.92 9.76 -15.84
C LEU A 186 -25.34 9.72 -15.24
N SER A 187 -25.49 9.84 -13.92
CA SER A 187 -26.78 9.82 -13.23
C SER A 187 -27.53 11.16 -13.26
N GLY A 188 -26.98 12.20 -13.93
CA GLY A 188 -27.58 13.54 -14.00
C GLY A 188 -27.56 14.30 -12.67
N ARG A 189 -26.82 13.80 -11.66
CA ARG A 189 -26.50 14.54 -10.45
C ARG A 189 -25.26 15.39 -10.72
N GLU A 190 -25.38 16.69 -10.52
CA GLU A 190 -24.28 17.64 -10.68
C GLU A 190 -23.10 17.20 -9.80
N PRO A 191 -21.86 17.16 -10.32
CA PRO A 191 -20.71 16.72 -9.55
C PRO A 191 -20.58 17.61 -8.31
N PRO A 192 -20.28 17.04 -7.13
CA PRO A 192 -20.11 17.83 -5.92
C PRO A 192 -19.03 18.90 -6.16
N PRO A 193 -19.21 20.12 -5.64
CA PRO A 193 -18.21 21.17 -5.78
C PRO A 193 -16.87 20.65 -5.27
N VAL A 194 -15.78 21.00 -5.97
CA VAL A 194 -14.41 20.70 -5.57
C VAL A 194 -14.13 21.47 -4.27
N VAL A 195 -14.46 20.86 -3.13
CA VAL A 195 -14.12 21.39 -1.81
C VAL A 195 -12.76 20.81 -1.44
N GLU A 196 -11.88 21.70 -0.97
CA GLU A 196 -10.48 21.49 -0.58
C GLU A 196 -10.12 20.05 -0.20
N LYS A 197 -9.03 19.52 -0.80
CA LYS A 197 -8.37 18.24 -0.51
C LYS A 197 -8.59 17.76 0.93
N ILE A 198 -9.69 17.07 1.17
CA ILE A 198 -9.86 16.23 2.35
C ILE A 198 -9.14 14.93 1.99
N SER A 199 -8.48 14.29 2.96
CA SER A 199 -7.78 13.02 2.76
C SER A 199 -8.65 12.06 1.93
N GLY A 200 -8.03 11.35 0.97
CA GLY A 200 -8.74 10.49 0.02
C GLY A 200 -9.74 9.54 0.67
N GLN A 201 -9.47 9.12 1.91
CA GLN A 201 -10.30 8.19 2.66
C GLN A 201 -11.64 8.83 3.08
N ASP A 202 -11.62 10.09 3.54
CA ASP A 202 -12.82 10.84 3.92
C ASP A 202 -13.63 11.25 2.67
N GLU A 203 -12.94 11.55 1.56
CA GLU A 203 -13.59 11.86 0.28
C GLU A 203 -14.28 10.62 -0.32
N ALA A 204 -13.63 9.46 -0.25
CA ALA A 204 -14.20 8.19 -0.68
C ALA A 204 -15.43 7.82 0.17
N ASP A 205 -15.33 7.91 1.50
CA ASP A 205 -16.44 7.65 2.41
C ASP A 205 -17.63 8.58 2.16
N ARG A 206 -17.35 9.87 1.97
CA ARG A 206 -18.38 10.87 1.65
C ARG A 206 -19.07 10.55 0.32
N LEU A 207 -18.30 10.27 -0.73
CA LEU A 207 -18.86 9.96 -2.04
C LEU A 207 -19.69 8.68 -2.01
N LEU A 208 -19.20 7.61 -1.36
CA LEU A 208 -19.97 6.38 -1.17
C LEU A 208 -21.29 6.66 -0.44
N SER A 209 -21.26 7.48 0.63
CA SER A 209 -22.47 7.87 1.37
C SER A 209 -23.44 8.73 0.54
N GLU A 210 -22.96 9.65 -0.31
CA GLU A 210 -23.79 10.51 -1.17
C GLU A 210 -24.52 9.69 -2.26
N PHE A 211 -23.93 8.59 -2.70
CA PHE A 211 -24.52 7.65 -3.66
C PHE A 211 -25.29 6.49 -3.00
N GLY A 212 -25.38 6.45 -1.67
CA GLY A 212 -26.16 5.46 -0.92
C GLY A 212 -25.51 4.09 -0.80
N PHE A 213 -24.18 4.04 -0.88
CA PHE A 213 -23.40 2.80 -0.82
C PHE A 213 -22.82 2.48 0.53
#